data_AF-A0A085F5D4-F1
#
_entry.id   AF-A0A085F5D4-F1
#
_cell.length_a   1.000
_cell.length_b   1.000
_cell.length_c   1.000
_cell.angle_alpha   90.00
_cell.angle_beta   90.00
_cell.angle_gamma   90.00
#
_symmetry.space_group_name_H-M   'P 1'
#
loop_
_entity.id
_entity.type
_entity.pdbx_description
1 polymer ?
#
loop_
_entity_poly.entity_id
_entity_poly.type
_entity_poly.pdbx_seq_one_letter_code
_entity_poly.pdbx_strand_id
1 'polypeptide(L)'
;MTRFAVIADPHFHDAAFTGTGDRLFLRSLADTAESTRVFNESAPAFRAALDQIAAQGIKTVIIVGDLTDDGQAYAVDGALTLLEGYTARLGMRFFMTVGNHDLFARAGRHQSKRILRDDGRYDLVTSDAQASDADAAGRVVTGAMLAGGYDRVVPALGRLGFMRHPQDIHWESPFGSDDALTSRLYTVRSDDGSQSVDMVDASYLVEPAPGLWLLSLDANIYRPKGDGFADCSEAGWNAALEFKPYLLAWTADVVARAQQLGKQLVVFSHYPVVDPLDSTIDEELALLGKTTFARRMPVPAVSEAFLAAGVKLHFSGHWHVNDTARIADDRGYVLNMAVPAPVAFPPAYKICELSAETLHVDTVMLRDVAGYDVGFARYAAECAVTGYDDEGLRAATDHFGFIGRHLDLLVRDRYLPREWPQSLRGMVERVNLGAVARLAGGMLAPDMAKLPFMTAVVDWYKLRKASDLALGEIGAARLEAYAKLAALFGARSWPEESSERQLGRFFGMMMRYGAGLPATRFKVDLASGAVTPD
;
A
#
# COMPACT_ATOMS: atom_id res chain seq x y z
N MET A 1 -24.36 13.41 -8.26
CA MET A 1 -23.16 13.36 -7.40
C MET A 1 -22.98 11.93 -6.96
N THR A 2 -21.79 11.38 -7.16
CA THR A 2 -21.48 9.97 -6.96
C THR A 2 -20.60 9.83 -5.71
N ARG A 3 -21.02 8.98 -4.76
CA ARG A 3 -20.24 8.65 -3.56
C ARG A 3 -19.67 7.24 -3.66
N PHE A 4 -18.37 7.11 -3.41
CA PHE A 4 -17.70 5.81 -3.33
C PHE A 4 -16.60 5.85 -2.27
N ALA A 5 -16.24 4.69 -1.75
CA ALA A 5 -15.09 4.53 -0.87
C ALA A 5 -13.96 3.82 -1.61
N VAL A 6 -12.72 4.08 -1.20
CA VAL A 6 -11.52 3.44 -1.72
C VAL A 6 -10.72 2.88 -0.55
N ILE A 7 -10.47 1.58 -0.58
CA ILE A 7 -9.59 0.87 0.35
C ILE A 7 -8.44 0.32 -0.47
N ALA A 8 -7.20 0.46 0.01
CA ALA A 8 -6.06 -0.23 -0.57
C ALA A 8 -5.47 -1.19 0.45
N ASP A 9 -4.87 -2.27 -0.03
CA ASP A 9 -3.99 -3.11 0.79
C ASP A 9 -4.63 -3.57 2.13
N PRO A 10 -5.86 -4.11 2.15
CA PRO A 10 -6.40 -4.66 3.39
C PRO A 10 -5.60 -5.86 3.88
N HIS A 11 -4.85 -6.56 3.01
CA HIS A 11 -3.99 -7.71 3.36
C HIS A 11 -4.70 -8.73 4.24
N PHE A 12 -5.93 -9.07 3.88
CA PHE A 12 -6.82 -9.89 4.68
C PHE A 12 -6.15 -11.22 5.03
N HIS A 13 -6.11 -11.50 6.33
CA HIS A 13 -5.58 -12.70 6.95
C HIS A 13 -6.59 -13.16 8.01
N ASP A 14 -7.18 -14.34 7.79
CA ASP A 14 -8.19 -14.85 8.70
C ASP A 14 -7.56 -15.59 9.89
N ALA A 15 -7.42 -14.89 11.01
CA ALA A 15 -6.97 -15.47 12.27
C ALA A 15 -7.91 -16.56 12.81
N ALA A 16 -9.16 -16.65 12.34
CA ALA A 16 -10.11 -17.68 12.73
C ALA A 16 -10.05 -18.93 11.84
N PHE A 17 -9.14 -18.99 10.86
CA PHE A 17 -8.98 -20.14 9.98
C PHE A 17 -8.61 -21.41 10.76
N THR A 18 -9.48 -22.43 10.69
CA THR A 18 -9.30 -23.70 11.42
C THR A 18 -8.76 -24.84 10.56
N GLY A 19 -8.37 -24.59 9.30
CA GLY A 19 -7.91 -25.65 8.38
C GLY A 19 -6.56 -26.29 8.76
N THR A 20 -5.97 -25.89 9.89
CA THR A 20 -4.82 -26.53 10.54
C THR A 20 -5.12 -27.04 11.95
N GLY A 21 -6.40 -27.14 12.32
CA GLY A 21 -6.90 -27.48 13.66
C GLY A 21 -7.70 -26.34 14.31
N ASP A 22 -8.32 -26.60 15.46
CA ASP A 22 -9.24 -25.65 16.14
C ASP A 22 -8.52 -24.51 16.90
N ARG A 23 -7.35 -24.08 16.43
CA ARG A 23 -6.55 -23.02 17.05
C ARG A 23 -6.59 -21.76 16.20
N LEU A 24 -6.47 -20.60 16.84
CA LEU A 24 -6.27 -19.34 16.09
C LEU A 24 -5.06 -19.47 15.15
N PHE A 25 -5.19 -18.92 13.95
CA PHE A 25 -4.17 -18.95 12.90
C PHE A 25 -3.36 -17.66 12.92
N LEU A 26 -2.55 -17.46 13.96
CA LEU A 26 -1.86 -16.19 14.21
C LEU A 26 -0.42 -16.22 13.70
N ARG A 27 -0.02 -15.23 12.91
CA ARG A 27 1.36 -14.95 12.50
C ARG A 27 2.20 -14.49 13.70
N SER A 28 3.51 -14.68 13.66
CA SER A 28 4.41 -14.26 14.74
C SER A 28 4.54 -12.74 14.88
N LEU A 29 4.84 -12.28 16.10
CA LEU A 29 5.23 -10.91 16.37
C LEU A 29 6.55 -10.58 15.67
N ALA A 30 7.52 -11.51 15.64
CA ALA A 30 8.77 -11.29 14.93
C ALA A 30 8.54 -11.01 13.44
N ASP A 31 7.68 -11.79 12.78
CA ASP A 31 7.31 -11.54 11.39
C ASP A 31 6.56 -10.19 11.25
N THR A 32 5.70 -9.85 12.22
CA THR A 32 4.95 -8.58 12.24
C THR A 32 5.87 -7.37 12.36
N ALA A 33 6.82 -7.38 13.29
CA ALA A 33 7.79 -6.31 13.50
C ALA A 33 8.74 -6.10 12.31
N GLU A 34 9.03 -7.16 11.56
CA GLU A 34 9.83 -7.06 10.34
C GLU A 34 9.01 -6.74 9.09
N SER A 35 7.69 -6.68 9.16
CA SER A 35 6.80 -6.47 8.02
C SER A 35 6.32 -5.02 7.92
N THR A 36 6.21 -4.47 6.70
CA THR A 36 5.68 -3.11 6.49
C THR A 36 4.19 -2.95 6.83
N ARG A 37 3.53 -4.06 7.19
CA ARG A 37 2.12 -4.16 7.62
C ARG A 37 1.98 -5.16 8.76
N VAL A 38 0.94 -5.02 9.56
CA VAL A 38 0.51 -6.05 10.51
C VAL A 38 -0.33 -7.13 9.82
N PHE A 39 -0.42 -8.31 10.43
CA PHE A 39 -1.09 -9.46 9.81
C PHE A 39 -2.38 -9.87 10.51
N ASN A 40 -2.30 -10.17 11.82
CA ASN A 40 -3.41 -10.80 12.53
C ASN A 40 -4.61 -9.88 12.69
N GLU A 41 -4.33 -8.57 12.71
CA GLU A 41 -5.27 -7.48 12.90
C GLU A 41 -5.94 -7.06 11.58
N SER A 42 -5.55 -7.65 10.45
CA SER A 42 -6.03 -7.23 9.12
C SER A 42 -7.51 -7.53 8.87
N ALA A 43 -7.98 -8.72 9.26
CA ALA A 43 -9.40 -9.06 9.15
C ALA A 43 -10.31 -8.15 10.02
N PRO A 44 -10.00 -7.91 11.31
CA PRO A 44 -10.67 -6.88 12.11
C PRO A 44 -10.65 -5.49 11.47
N ALA A 45 -9.49 -5.01 11.00
CA ALA A 45 -9.34 -3.68 10.43
C ALA A 45 -10.15 -3.52 9.13
N PHE A 46 -10.14 -4.53 8.26
CA PHE A 46 -10.91 -4.50 7.02
C PHE A 46 -12.42 -4.50 7.29
N ARG A 47 -12.89 -5.32 8.24
CA ARG A 47 -14.29 -5.31 8.67
C ARG A 47 -14.69 -3.95 9.24
N ALA A 48 -13.87 -3.36 10.10
CA ALA A 48 -14.15 -2.04 10.68
C ALA A 48 -14.25 -0.95 9.60
N ALA A 49 -13.37 -0.96 8.59
CA ALA A 49 -13.47 -0.05 7.45
C ALA A 49 -14.80 -0.23 6.70
N LEU A 50 -15.18 -1.48 6.40
CA LEU A 50 -16.45 -1.79 5.73
C LEU A 50 -17.67 -1.36 6.56
N ASP A 51 -17.65 -1.57 7.88
CA ASP A 51 -18.71 -1.13 8.78
C ASP A 51 -18.84 0.39 8.81
N GLN A 52 -17.73 1.12 8.88
CA GLN A 52 -17.74 2.59 8.85
C GLN A 52 -18.24 3.13 7.50
N ILE A 53 -17.82 2.54 6.38
CA ILE A 53 -18.30 2.88 5.04
C ILE A 53 -19.81 2.62 4.92
N ALA A 54 -20.26 1.46 5.39
CA ALA A 54 -21.67 1.09 5.36
C ALA A 54 -22.54 2.01 6.24
N ALA A 55 -22.03 2.41 7.40
CA ALA A 55 -22.71 3.36 8.29
C ALA A 55 -22.91 4.74 7.63
N GLN A 56 -22.05 5.11 6.67
CA GLN A 56 -22.22 6.32 5.85
C GLN A 56 -23.15 6.13 4.64
N GLY A 57 -23.74 4.95 4.47
CA GLY A 57 -24.64 4.63 3.36
C GLY A 57 -23.94 4.51 1.99
N ILE A 58 -22.61 4.39 1.96
CA ILE A 58 -21.84 4.24 0.73
C ILE A 58 -21.95 2.79 0.25
N LYS A 59 -22.38 2.62 -1.01
CA LYS A 59 -22.58 1.29 -1.60
C LYS A 59 -21.47 0.87 -2.55
N THR A 60 -20.81 1.80 -3.22
CA THR A 60 -19.72 1.48 -4.16
C THR A 60 -18.38 1.56 -3.42
N VAL A 61 -17.64 0.47 -3.41
CA VAL A 61 -16.31 0.38 -2.78
C VAL A 61 -15.30 -0.11 -3.80
N ILE A 62 -14.21 0.63 -3.96
CA ILE A 62 -13.06 0.28 -4.78
C ILE A 62 -11.98 -0.33 -3.88
N ILE A 63 -11.42 -1.47 -4.28
CA ILE A 63 -10.32 -2.15 -3.60
C ILE A 63 -9.08 -2.09 -4.50
N VAL A 64 -8.05 -1.35 -4.08
CA VAL A 64 -6.88 -1.04 -4.91
C VAL A 64 -5.76 -2.06 -4.69
N GLY A 65 -6.06 -3.33 -4.98
CA GLY A 65 -5.12 -4.45 -4.88
C GLY A 65 -4.79 -4.88 -3.45
N ASP A 66 -4.08 -5.99 -3.38
CA ASP A 66 -3.62 -6.64 -2.16
C ASP A 66 -4.76 -6.88 -1.16
N LEU A 67 -5.86 -7.46 -1.68
CA LEU A 67 -7.01 -7.89 -0.89
C LEU A 67 -6.59 -8.88 0.20
N THR A 68 -5.64 -9.77 -0.10
CA THR A 68 -5.17 -10.81 0.81
C THR A 68 -3.68 -10.69 1.09
N ASP A 69 -3.21 -11.22 2.22
CA ASP A 69 -1.80 -11.11 2.64
C ASP A 69 -0.81 -11.65 1.60
N ASP A 70 -1.08 -12.83 1.02
CA ASP A 70 -0.17 -13.51 0.10
C ASP A 70 -0.88 -14.50 -0.84
N GLY A 71 -2.16 -14.22 -1.14
CA GLY A 71 -2.95 -14.93 -2.14
C GLY A 71 -3.38 -16.33 -1.72
N GLN A 72 -3.14 -16.69 -0.44
CA GLN A 72 -3.46 -18.00 0.08
C GLN A 72 -4.95 -18.29 -0.05
N ALA A 73 -5.28 -19.50 -0.51
CA ALA A 73 -6.66 -19.88 -0.78
C ALA A 73 -7.62 -19.61 0.40
N TYR A 74 -7.22 -19.89 1.64
CA TYR A 74 -8.08 -19.64 2.81
C TYR A 74 -8.37 -18.14 3.02
N ALA A 75 -7.40 -17.27 2.74
CA ALA A 75 -7.56 -15.83 2.89
C ALA A 75 -8.47 -15.27 1.81
N VAL A 76 -8.35 -15.77 0.57
CA VAL A 76 -9.25 -15.42 -0.54
C VAL A 76 -10.68 -15.83 -0.21
N ASP A 77 -10.89 -17.07 0.24
CA ASP A 77 -12.22 -17.57 0.61
C ASP A 77 -12.84 -16.76 1.77
N GLY A 78 -12.05 -16.43 2.79
CA GLY A 78 -12.49 -15.63 3.93
C GLY A 78 -12.83 -14.18 3.54
N ALA A 79 -12.01 -13.54 2.71
CA ALA A 79 -12.26 -12.19 2.21
C ALA A 79 -13.53 -12.15 1.35
N LEU A 80 -13.72 -13.12 0.44
CA LEU A 80 -14.93 -13.22 -0.37
C LEU A 80 -16.17 -13.41 0.50
N THR A 81 -16.12 -14.32 1.48
CA THR A 81 -17.22 -14.55 2.43
C THR A 81 -17.60 -13.26 3.16
N LEU A 82 -16.60 -12.47 3.59
CA LEU A 82 -16.83 -11.16 4.22
C LEU A 82 -17.58 -10.20 3.28
N LEU A 83 -17.05 -10.00 2.07
CA LEU A 83 -17.60 -9.07 1.07
C LEU A 83 -19.00 -9.48 0.60
N GLU A 84 -19.24 -10.78 0.39
CA GLU A 84 -20.56 -11.32 0.07
C GLU A 84 -21.57 -11.03 1.18
N GLY A 85 -21.13 -11.12 2.45
CA GLY A 85 -21.95 -10.74 3.60
C GLY A 85 -22.42 -9.29 3.56
N TYR A 86 -21.55 -8.33 3.19
CA TYR A 86 -21.96 -6.93 3.01
C TYR A 86 -22.82 -6.71 1.77
N THR A 87 -22.52 -7.42 0.68
CA THR A 87 -23.32 -7.40 -0.54
C THR A 87 -24.76 -7.84 -0.26
N ALA A 88 -24.95 -8.99 0.40
CA ALA A 88 -26.25 -9.56 0.69
C ALA A 88 -27.07 -8.72 1.69
N ARG A 89 -26.44 -8.18 2.74
CA ARG A 89 -27.15 -7.45 3.81
C ARG A 89 -27.43 -6.00 3.46
N LEU A 90 -26.48 -5.33 2.78
CA LEU A 90 -26.47 -3.87 2.63
C LEU A 90 -26.50 -3.40 1.18
N GLY A 91 -26.43 -4.33 0.21
CA GLY A 91 -26.39 -4.01 -1.21
C GLY A 91 -25.14 -3.26 -1.62
N MET A 92 -24.03 -3.46 -0.90
CA MET A 92 -22.73 -2.94 -1.29
C MET A 92 -22.21 -3.67 -2.53
N ARG A 93 -21.44 -2.97 -3.36
CA ARG A 93 -20.79 -3.47 -4.57
C ARG A 93 -19.31 -3.14 -4.51
N PHE A 94 -18.49 -4.11 -4.86
CA PHE A 94 -17.04 -4.04 -4.75
C PHE A 94 -16.41 -4.13 -6.14
N PHE A 95 -15.40 -3.31 -6.39
CA PHE A 95 -14.64 -3.28 -7.63
C PHE A 95 -13.16 -3.28 -7.30
N MET A 96 -12.41 -4.23 -7.83
CA MET A 96 -11.03 -4.49 -7.40
C MET A 96 -10.07 -4.51 -8.59
N THR A 97 -8.83 -4.08 -8.38
CA THR A 97 -7.67 -4.44 -9.21
C THR A 97 -6.83 -5.46 -8.45
N VAL A 98 -6.05 -6.31 -9.15
CA VAL A 98 -5.09 -7.20 -8.47
C VAL A 98 -3.84 -6.44 -8.03
N GLY A 99 -3.29 -6.79 -6.88
CA GLY A 99 -1.96 -6.40 -6.41
C GLY A 99 -0.95 -7.54 -6.50
N ASN A 100 0.30 -7.30 -6.06
CA ASN A 100 1.37 -8.31 -6.14
C ASN A 100 1.23 -9.43 -5.08
N HIS A 101 0.38 -9.25 -4.07
CA HIS A 101 0.12 -10.27 -3.06
C HIS A 101 -1.11 -11.13 -3.38
N ASP A 102 -2.02 -10.71 -4.27
CA ASP A 102 -3.28 -11.43 -4.49
C ASP A 102 -3.12 -12.73 -5.29
N LEU A 103 -2.14 -12.79 -6.19
CA LEU A 103 -1.92 -13.92 -7.08
C LEU A 103 -0.47 -14.01 -7.52
N PHE A 104 -0.09 -15.12 -8.14
CA PHE A 104 1.23 -15.27 -8.75
C PHE A 104 1.14 -16.00 -10.09
N ALA A 105 1.48 -15.31 -11.17
CA ALA A 105 1.49 -15.85 -12.54
C ALA A 105 0.24 -16.68 -12.88
N ARG A 106 0.35 -17.67 -13.77
CA ARG A 106 -0.78 -18.51 -14.22
C ARG A 106 -1.25 -19.50 -13.15
N ALA A 107 -0.32 -20.29 -12.61
CA ALA A 107 -0.61 -21.44 -11.75
C ALA A 107 -0.54 -21.15 -10.25
N GLY A 108 0.02 -20.02 -9.85
CA GLY A 108 0.25 -19.69 -8.44
C GLY A 108 1.64 -20.04 -7.94
N ARG A 109 1.84 -19.94 -6.63
CA ARG A 109 3.08 -20.31 -5.94
C ARG A 109 2.81 -20.92 -4.58
N HIS A 110 3.72 -21.77 -4.12
CA HIS A 110 3.70 -22.24 -2.74
C HIS A 110 3.96 -21.08 -1.78
N GLN A 111 3.30 -21.11 -0.62
CA GLN A 111 3.54 -20.19 0.48
C GLN A 111 3.84 -20.97 1.77
N SER A 112 4.63 -20.35 2.62
CA SER A 112 5.05 -20.87 3.92
C SER A 112 4.99 -19.74 4.95
N LYS A 113 4.35 -19.98 6.09
CA LYS A 113 4.17 -18.97 7.13
C LYS A 113 4.41 -19.59 8.51
N ARG A 114 5.03 -18.81 9.40
CA ARG A 114 5.16 -19.15 10.82
C ARG A 114 3.85 -18.82 11.53
N ILE A 115 3.25 -19.82 12.17
CA ILE A 115 1.98 -19.70 12.90
C ILE A 115 2.21 -20.01 14.37
N LEU A 116 1.89 -19.05 15.24
CA LEU A 116 2.12 -19.12 16.67
C LEU A 116 1.27 -20.20 17.34
N ARG A 117 1.90 -20.93 18.23
CA ARG A 117 1.29 -21.79 19.23
C ARG A 117 1.01 -21.02 20.51
N ASP A 118 0.21 -21.60 21.39
CA ASP A 118 -0.13 -20.99 22.69
C ASP A 118 1.07 -20.92 23.64
N ASP A 119 2.12 -21.70 23.41
CA ASP A 119 3.36 -21.71 24.19
C ASP A 119 4.40 -20.68 23.70
N GLY A 120 4.08 -19.86 22.69
CA GLY A 120 4.98 -18.84 22.14
C GLY A 120 5.97 -19.36 21.09
N ARG A 121 6.03 -20.68 20.83
CA ARG A 121 6.74 -21.24 19.68
C ARG A 121 5.87 -21.16 18.43
N TYR A 122 6.38 -21.57 17.26
CA TYR A 122 5.60 -21.56 16.02
C TYR A 122 5.64 -22.90 15.28
N ASP A 123 4.60 -23.16 14.50
CA ASP A 123 4.55 -24.17 13.45
C ASP A 123 4.89 -23.55 12.10
N LEU A 124 5.61 -24.30 11.26
CA LEU A 124 5.70 -24.01 9.83
C LEU A 124 4.44 -24.52 9.14
N VAL A 125 3.59 -23.62 8.66
CA VAL A 125 2.41 -23.96 7.87
C VAL A 125 2.68 -23.62 6.41
N THR A 126 2.59 -24.61 5.52
CA THR A 126 3.05 -24.48 4.14
C THR A 126 2.20 -25.28 3.16
N SER A 127 2.19 -24.91 1.88
CA SER A 127 1.67 -25.76 0.79
C SER A 127 2.74 -26.61 0.12
N ASP A 128 4.03 -26.42 0.47
CA ASP A 128 5.14 -27.18 -0.10
C ASP A 128 5.51 -28.38 0.78
N ALA A 129 5.38 -29.58 0.21
CA ALA A 129 5.74 -30.84 0.85
C ALA A 129 7.26 -31.01 1.07
N GLN A 130 8.11 -30.15 0.49
CA GLN A 130 9.56 -30.13 0.69
C GLN A 130 10.04 -29.03 1.64
N ALA A 131 9.23 -28.01 1.91
CA ALA A 131 9.62 -26.93 2.81
C ALA A 131 9.83 -27.43 4.25
N SER A 132 10.91 -26.98 4.88
CA SER A 132 11.24 -27.26 6.28
C SER A 132 11.84 -26.03 6.96
N ASP A 133 11.67 -25.95 8.27
CA ASP A 133 12.26 -24.94 9.15
C ASP A 133 12.72 -25.66 10.41
N ALA A 134 14.02 -25.65 10.68
CA ALA A 134 14.64 -26.39 11.78
C ALA A 134 14.25 -25.83 13.15
N ASP A 135 13.85 -24.56 13.21
CA ASP A 135 13.48 -23.87 14.44
C ASP A 135 11.98 -24.04 14.75
N ALA A 136 11.18 -24.52 13.78
CA ALA A 136 9.75 -24.75 13.96
C ALA A 136 9.47 -25.89 14.95
N ALA A 137 8.50 -25.68 15.85
CA ALA A 137 8.05 -26.68 16.81
C ALA A 137 7.22 -27.81 16.17
N GLY A 138 6.82 -27.62 14.91
CA GLY A 138 6.11 -28.59 14.10
C GLY A 138 5.85 -28.05 12.71
N ARG A 139 5.22 -28.89 11.88
CA ARG A 139 4.99 -28.60 10.47
C ARG A 139 3.62 -29.09 10.05
N VAL A 140 2.89 -28.24 9.34
CA VAL A 140 1.60 -28.56 8.73
C VAL A 140 1.68 -28.28 7.24
N VAL A 141 1.40 -29.30 6.42
CA VAL A 141 1.32 -29.16 4.96
C VAL A 141 -0.16 -29.13 4.57
N THR A 142 -0.60 -28.04 3.94
CA THR A 142 -1.99 -27.87 3.52
C THR A 142 -2.10 -27.09 2.21
N GLY A 143 -2.98 -27.55 1.32
CA GLY A 143 -3.27 -26.86 0.06
C GLY A 143 -3.90 -25.47 0.25
N ALA A 144 -4.44 -25.19 1.44
CA ALA A 144 -4.98 -23.87 1.80
C ALA A 144 -3.91 -22.76 1.74
N MET A 145 -2.63 -23.11 1.91
CA MET A 145 -1.49 -22.19 1.80
C MET A 145 -1.00 -21.99 0.36
N LEU A 146 -1.63 -22.60 -0.65
CA LEU A 146 -1.23 -22.33 -2.03
C LEU A 146 -1.74 -20.94 -2.43
N ALA A 147 -0.83 -20.06 -2.86
CA ALA A 147 -1.23 -18.81 -3.50
C ALA A 147 -1.73 -19.13 -4.91
N GLY A 148 -2.93 -18.70 -5.27
CA GLY A 148 -3.49 -18.94 -6.60
C GLY A 148 -2.80 -18.10 -7.69
N GLY A 149 -2.88 -18.54 -8.94
CA GLY A 149 -2.54 -17.71 -10.10
C GLY A 149 -3.78 -17.14 -10.77
N TYR A 150 -3.60 -16.39 -11.86
CA TYR A 150 -4.68 -15.79 -12.65
C TYR A 150 -5.80 -16.78 -12.99
N ASP A 151 -5.44 -18.02 -13.36
CA ASP A 151 -6.39 -19.05 -13.81
C ASP A 151 -7.39 -19.45 -12.71
N ARG A 152 -7.03 -19.26 -11.44
CA ARG A 152 -7.87 -19.56 -10.27
C ARG A 152 -8.44 -18.31 -9.61
N VAL A 153 -7.62 -17.28 -9.42
CA VAL A 153 -7.98 -16.12 -8.60
C VAL A 153 -8.95 -15.20 -9.36
N VAL A 154 -8.72 -14.91 -10.65
CA VAL A 154 -9.59 -13.99 -11.39
C VAL A 154 -11.04 -14.51 -11.49
N PRO A 155 -11.30 -15.81 -11.77
CA PRO A 155 -12.66 -16.33 -11.73
C PRO A 155 -13.29 -16.28 -10.33
N ALA A 156 -12.52 -16.60 -9.28
CA ALA A 156 -13.01 -16.54 -7.90
C ALA A 156 -13.41 -15.13 -7.47
N LEU A 157 -12.63 -14.12 -7.89
CA LEU A 157 -12.90 -12.71 -7.64
C LEU A 157 -13.81 -12.09 -8.71
N GLY A 158 -14.42 -12.87 -9.61
CA GLY A 158 -15.12 -12.37 -10.80
C GLY A 158 -16.18 -11.31 -10.52
N ARG A 159 -16.89 -11.42 -9.39
CA ARG A 159 -17.92 -10.47 -8.97
C ARG A 159 -17.37 -9.12 -8.48
N LEU A 160 -16.07 -9.01 -8.27
CA LEU A 160 -15.39 -7.78 -7.88
C LEU A 160 -14.98 -6.93 -9.10
N GLY A 161 -15.74 -7.01 -10.20
CA GLY A 161 -15.53 -6.27 -11.44
C GLY A 161 -14.74 -7.01 -12.53
N PHE A 162 -14.01 -8.08 -12.19
CA PHE A 162 -13.19 -8.82 -13.15
C PHE A 162 -13.97 -9.56 -14.24
N MET A 163 -15.26 -9.84 -14.03
CA MET A 163 -16.16 -10.51 -14.96
C MET A 163 -17.44 -9.69 -15.14
N ARG A 164 -18.18 -9.92 -16.22
CA ARG A 164 -19.45 -9.21 -16.47
C ARG A 164 -20.45 -9.57 -15.38
N HIS A 165 -21.11 -8.55 -14.82
CA HIS A 165 -22.21 -8.74 -13.88
C HIS A 165 -23.54 -8.23 -14.48
N PRO A 166 -24.68 -8.92 -14.28
CA PRO A 166 -25.97 -8.51 -14.86
C PRO A 166 -26.50 -7.14 -14.42
N GLN A 167 -25.97 -6.58 -13.33
CA GLN A 167 -26.33 -5.23 -12.85
C GLN A 167 -25.50 -4.12 -13.50
N ASP A 168 -24.45 -4.46 -14.24
CA ASP A 168 -23.62 -3.47 -14.92
C ASP A 168 -24.20 -3.09 -16.27
N ILE A 169 -24.14 -1.81 -16.60
CA ILE A 169 -24.62 -1.25 -17.86
C ILE A 169 -23.63 -1.58 -18.98
N HIS A 170 -22.34 -1.56 -18.65
CA HIS A 170 -21.25 -1.83 -19.57
C HIS A 170 -20.16 -2.63 -18.86
N TRP A 171 -19.53 -3.54 -19.60
CA TRP A 171 -18.32 -4.24 -19.19
C TRP A 171 -17.48 -4.59 -20.41
N GLU A 172 -16.19 -4.29 -20.35
CA GLU A 172 -15.19 -4.70 -21.35
C GLU A 172 -13.80 -4.87 -20.73
N SER A 173 -12.93 -5.53 -21.46
CA SER A 173 -11.48 -5.63 -21.21
C SER A 173 -10.71 -4.92 -22.34
N PRO A 174 -9.37 -4.81 -22.25
CA PRO A 174 -8.55 -4.32 -23.36
C PRO A 174 -8.71 -5.12 -24.67
N PHE A 175 -9.27 -6.34 -24.59
CA PHE A 175 -9.44 -7.29 -25.69
C PHE A 175 -10.89 -7.37 -26.19
N GLY A 176 -11.77 -6.51 -25.69
CA GLY A 176 -13.18 -6.45 -26.07
C GLY A 176 -14.13 -6.90 -24.97
N SER A 177 -15.35 -7.28 -25.36
CA SER A 177 -16.48 -7.50 -24.44
C SER A 177 -16.67 -8.94 -23.97
N ASP A 178 -15.75 -9.86 -24.30
CA ASP A 178 -15.76 -11.24 -23.83
C ASP A 178 -14.98 -11.32 -22.51
N ASP A 179 -15.60 -11.85 -21.45
CA ASP A 179 -15.01 -11.94 -20.11
C ASP A 179 -14.25 -13.24 -19.87
N ALA A 180 -14.29 -14.20 -20.80
CA ALA A 180 -13.51 -15.42 -20.71
C ALA A 180 -11.99 -15.14 -20.61
N LEU A 181 -11.28 -15.82 -19.71
CA LEU A 181 -9.83 -15.59 -19.56
C LEU A 181 -9.04 -15.87 -20.85
N THR A 182 -9.51 -16.81 -21.67
CA THR A 182 -8.87 -17.18 -22.94
C THR A 182 -8.95 -16.08 -24.01
N SER A 183 -9.84 -15.10 -23.88
CA SER A 183 -9.92 -13.95 -24.79
C SER A 183 -9.10 -12.75 -24.29
N ARG A 184 -8.49 -12.86 -23.10
CA ARG A 184 -7.81 -11.76 -22.38
C ARG A 184 -6.32 -12.05 -22.19
N LEU A 185 -5.68 -12.52 -23.25
CA LEU A 185 -4.31 -13.01 -23.21
C LEU A 185 -3.35 -12.02 -23.86
N TYR A 186 -2.18 -11.85 -23.24
CA TYR A 186 -1.02 -11.20 -23.84
C TYR A 186 0.20 -12.12 -23.70
N THR A 187 1.09 -12.06 -24.68
CA THR A 187 2.29 -12.90 -24.69
C THR A 187 3.46 -12.16 -24.03
N VAL A 188 4.16 -12.82 -23.10
CA VAL A 188 5.37 -12.31 -22.45
C VAL A 188 6.55 -13.26 -22.68
N ARG A 189 7.77 -12.71 -22.78
CA ARG A 189 9.01 -13.44 -23.09
C ARG A 189 10.06 -13.36 -21.99
N SER A 190 10.92 -14.39 -21.91
CA SER A 190 12.11 -14.41 -21.06
C SER A 190 13.15 -13.37 -21.50
N ASP A 191 14.15 -13.08 -20.66
CA ASP A 191 15.19 -12.07 -20.92
C ASP A 191 16.01 -12.34 -22.18
N ASP A 192 16.32 -13.62 -22.40
CA ASP A 192 17.05 -14.10 -23.57
C ASP A 192 16.13 -14.39 -24.78
N GLY A 193 14.82 -14.21 -24.62
CA GLY A 193 13.81 -14.51 -25.63
C GLY A 193 13.62 -16.01 -25.92
N SER A 194 14.24 -16.91 -25.14
CA SER A 194 14.17 -18.36 -25.37
C SER A 194 12.83 -18.99 -24.98
N GLN A 195 12.08 -18.35 -24.08
CA GLN A 195 10.78 -18.80 -23.60
C GLN A 195 9.71 -17.72 -23.84
N SER A 196 8.50 -18.16 -24.15
CA SER A 196 7.33 -17.30 -24.36
C SER A 196 6.11 -17.98 -23.77
N VAL A 197 5.25 -17.21 -23.08
CA VAL A 197 4.03 -17.73 -22.45
C VAL A 197 2.91 -16.71 -22.54
N ASP A 198 1.69 -17.20 -22.70
CA ASP A 198 0.49 -16.36 -22.65
C ASP A 198 0.03 -16.18 -21.21
N MET A 199 -0.09 -14.92 -20.83
CA MET A 199 -0.51 -14.45 -19.52
C MET A 199 -1.89 -13.80 -19.63
N VAL A 200 -2.68 -13.91 -18.58
CA VAL A 200 -3.97 -13.25 -18.46
C VAL A 200 -3.74 -11.80 -18.04
N ASP A 201 -4.50 -10.88 -18.64
CA ASP A 201 -4.62 -9.51 -18.15
C ASP A 201 -5.94 -9.31 -17.40
N ALA A 202 -5.86 -8.91 -16.13
CA ALA A 202 -7.03 -8.73 -15.29
C ALA A 202 -7.68 -7.33 -15.40
N SER A 203 -7.23 -6.46 -16.31
CA SER A 203 -7.81 -5.12 -16.50
C SER A 203 -9.24 -5.18 -17.04
N TYR A 204 -10.06 -4.21 -16.64
CA TYR A 204 -11.45 -4.08 -17.11
C TYR A 204 -11.97 -2.64 -16.96
N LEU A 205 -12.96 -2.30 -17.77
CA LEU A 205 -13.81 -1.12 -17.64
C LEU A 205 -15.22 -1.59 -17.31
N VAL A 206 -15.85 -0.96 -16.32
CA VAL A 206 -17.23 -1.25 -15.93
C VAL A 206 -18.04 0.02 -15.70
N GLU A 207 -19.32 -0.02 -16.08
CA GLU A 207 -20.31 1.02 -15.75
C GLU A 207 -21.33 0.47 -14.73
N PRO A 208 -21.06 0.58 -13.42
CA PRO A 208 -21.93 -0.01 -12.40
C PRO A 208 -23.15 0.84 -12.05
N ALA A 209 -23.17 2.10 -12.49
CA ALA A 209 -24.28 3.03 -12.38
C ALA A 209 -24.25 4.02 -13.55
N PRO A 210 -25.40 4.59 -13.97
CA PRO A 210 -25.44 5.49 -15.10
C PRO A 210 -24.45 6.65 -14.97
N GLY A 211 -23.52 6.74 -15.93
CA GLY A 211 -22.55 7.83 -16.01
C GLY A 211 -21.28 7.63 -15.20
N LEU A 212 -21.15 6.59 -14.38
CA LEU A 212 -19.90 6.28 -13.65
C LEU A 212 -19.13 5.18 -14.36
N TRP A 213 -17.90 5.47 -14.79
CA TRP A 213 -16.97 4.49 -15.34
C TRP A 213 -15.84 4.23 -14.36
N LEU A 214 -15.62 2.96 -14.05
CA LEU A 214 -14.51 2.47 -13.24
C LEU A 214 -13.55 1.70 -14.13
N LEU A 215 -12.33 2.19 -14.28
CA LEU A 215 -11.27 1.57 -15.07
C LEU A 215 -10.19 0.98 -14.15
N SER A 216 -10.16 -0.34 -14.08
CA SER A 216 -9.15 -1.11 -13.35
C SER A 216 -8.02 -1.51 -14.29
N LEU A 217 -6.77 -1.25 -13.89
CA LEU A 217 -5.59 -1.60 -14.68
C LEU A 217 -4.68 -2.57 -13.91
N ASP A 218 -4.41 -3.72 -14.51
CA ASP A 218 -3.50 -4.75 -13.99
C ASP A 218 -2.08 -4.51 -14.50
N ALA A 219 -1.23 -3.94 -13.63
CA ALA A 219 0.19 -3.70 -13.93
C ALA A 219 1.12 -4.78 -13.35
N ASN A 220 0.61 -5.93 -12.90
CA ASN A 220 1.47 -7.06 -12.51
C ASN A 220 2.14 -7.68 -13.75
N ILE A 221 3.42 -8.05 -13.61
CA ILE A 221 4.21 -8.65 -14.67
C ILE A 221 4.94 -9.88 -14.13
N TYR A 222 4.64 -11.04 -14.71
CA TYR A 222 5.37 -12.28 -14.46
C TYR A 222 6.00 -12.77 -15.76
N ARG A 223 7.29 -13.09 -15.72
CA ARG A 223 8.05 -13.50 -16.92
C ARG A 223 8.55 -14.93 -16.79
N PRO A 224 8.52 -15.74 -17.85
CA PRO A 224 9.02 -17.10 -17.78
C PRO A 224 10.52 -17.08 -17.47
N LYS A 225 10.93 -17.92 -16.52
CA LYS A 225 12.33 -18.09 -16.11
C LYS A 225 12.57 -19.54 -15.68
N GLY A 226 13.20 -20.31 -16.55
CA GLY A 226 13.42 -21.74 -16.32
C GLY A 226 12.07 -22.48 -16.24
N ASP A 227 11.86 -23.22 -15.16
CA ASP A 227 10.60 -23.97 -14.94
C ASP A 227 9.53 -23.13 -14.20
N GLY A 228 9.80 -21.85 -13.92
CA GLY A 228 8.91 -20.97 -13.17
C GLY A 228 8.80 -19.58 -13.75
N PHE A 229 8.52 -18.61 -12.88
CA PHE A 229 8.36 -17.20 -13.25
C PHE A 229 9.25 -16.31 -12.40
N ALA A 230 9.86 -15.32 -13.05
CA ALA A 230 10.39 -14.14 -12.36
C ALA A 230 9.25 -13.19 -12.05
N ASP A 231 9.19 -12.73 -10.80
CA ASP A 231 8.28 -11.67 -10.37
C ASP A 231 8.87 -10.31 -10.76
N CYS A 232 8.29 -9.68 -11.77
CA CYS A 232 8.66 -8.33 -12.19
C CYS A 232 7.65 -7.28 -11.69
N SER A 233 6.64 -7.71 -10.93
CA SER A 233 5.55 -6.86 -10.43
C SER A 233 6.07 -5.83 -9.42
N GLU A 234 7.20 -6.10 -8.77
CA GLU A 234 7.95 -5.13 -7.96
C GLU A 234 8.31 -3.84 -8.72
N ALA A 235 8.39 -3.85 -10.04
CA ALA A 235 8.63 -2.64 -10.84
C ALA A 235 7.32 -1.91 -11.23
N GLY A 236 6.16 -2.53 -10.99
CA GLY A 236 4.83 -1.99 -11.28
C GLY A 236 4.73 -1.45 -12.71
N TRP A 237 4.28 -0.20 -12.82
CA TRP A 237 4.14 0.48 -14.11
C TRP A 237 5.43 0.61 -14.91
N ASN A 238 6.60 0.64 -14.26
CA ASN A 238 7.87 0.70 -14.99
C ASN A 238 8.04 -0.53 -15.90
N ALA A 239 7.62 -1.71 -15.43
CA ALA A 239 7.60 -2.92 -16.25
C ALA A 239 6.38 -2.96 -17.18
N ALA A 240 5.20 -2.54 -16.71
CA ALA A 240 3.99 -2.58 -17.53
C ALA A 240 4.08 -1.69 -18.80
N LEU A 241 4.84 -0.59 -18.78
CA LEU A 241 5.13 0.21 -19.97
C LEU A 241 5.77 -0.62 -21.09
N GLU A 242 6.69 -1.53 -20.73
CA GLU A 242 7.42 -2.36 -21.68
C GLU A 242 6.57 -3.56 -22.13
N PHE A 243 5.95 -4.27 -21.18
CA PHE A 243 5.32 -5.57 -21.44
C PHE A 243 3.83 -5.49 -21.75
N LYS A 244 3.15 -4.39 -21.38
CA LYS A 244 1.72 -4.17 -21.61
C LYS A 244 1.43 -2.78 -22.23
N PRO A 245 2.13 -2.34 -23.28
CA PRO A 245 1.92 -1.02 -23.88
C PRO A 245 0.50 -0.83 -24.43
N TYR A 246 -0.20 -1.92 -24.77
CA TYR A 246 -1.59 -1.90 -25.19
C TYR A 246 -2.54 -1.33 -24.11
N LEU A 247 -2.20 -1.45 -22.82
CA LEU A 247 -3.04 -0.89 -21.74
C LEU A 247 -3.13 0.62 -21.82
N LEU A 248 -2.04 1.32 -22.17
CA LEU A 248 -2.06 2.78 -22.32
C LEU A 248 -2.84 3.23 -23.55
N ALA A 249 -2.70 2.51 -24.66
CA ALA A 249 -3.49 2.77 -25.86
C ALA A 249 -4.99 2.58 -25.61
N TRP A 250 -5.36 1.50 -24.92
CA TRP A 250 -6.74 1.25 -24.52
C TRP A 250 -7.23 2.28 -23.50
N THR A 251 -6.41 2.66 -22.52
CA THR A 251 -6.75 3.72 -21.55
C THR A 251 -7.05 5.04 -22.25
N ALA A 252 -6.26 5.43 -23.26
CA ALA A 252 -6.50 6.64 -24.04
C ALA A 252 -7.83 6.58 -24.81
N ASP A 253 -8.18 5.42 -25.38
CA ASP A 253 -9.48 5.19 -26.02
C ASP A 253 -10.64 5.29 -25.00
N VAL A 254 -10.51 4.67 -23.83
CA VAL A 254 -11.51 4.75 -22.74
C VAL A 254 -11.70 6.21 -22.31
N VAL A 255 -10.63 6.97 -22.12
CA VAL A 255 -10.69 8.40 -21.76
C VAL A 255 -11.42 9.20 -22.84
N ALA A 256 -11.10 8.99 -24.12
CA ALA A 256 -11.75 9.69 -25.22
C ALA A 256 -13.26 9.37 -25.28
N ARG A 257 -13.64 8.10 -25.13
CA ARG A 257 -15.05 7.69 -25.07
C ARG A 257 -15.76 8.23 -23.84
N ALA A 258 -15.12 8.23 -22.67
CA ALA A 258 -15.69 8.80 -21.47
C ALA A 258 -16.05 10.27 -21.66
N GLN A 259 -15.17 11.06 -22.28
CA GLN A 259 -15.42 12.47 -22.60
C GLN A 259 -16.58 12.63 -23.59
N GLN A 260 -16.58 11.88 -24.69
CA GLN A 260 -17.64 11.94 -25.71
C GLN A 260 -19.02 11.57 -25.16
N LEU A 261 -19.06 10.61 -24.23
CA LEU A 261 -20.28 10.10 -23.62
C LEU A 261 -20.66 10.81 -22.30
N GLY A 262 -19.88 11.80 -21.86
CA GLY A 262 -20.11 12.53 -20.61
C GLY A 262 -20.01 11.65 -19.36
N LYS A 263 -19.14 10.64 -19.35
CA LYS A 263 -18.91 9.72 -18.23
C LYS A 263 -17.94 10.30 -17.22
N GLN A 264 -18.24 10.11 -15.94
CA GLN A 264 -17.31 10.30 -14.84
C GLN A 264 -16.36 9.10 -14.78
N LEU A 265 -15.11 9.27 -15.20
CA LEU A 265 -14.11 8.20 -15.23
C LEU A 265 -13.24 8.23 -13.96
N VAL A 266 -13.21 7.11 -13.24
CA VAL A 266 -12.29 6.84 -12.13
C VAL A 266 -11.34 5.72 -12.54
N VAL A 267 -10.04 6.02 -12.61
CA VAL A 267 -9.00 5.04 -12.94
C VAL A 267 -8.33 4.58 -11.66
N PHE A 268 -8.00 3.29 -11.57
CA PHE A 268 -7.23 2.75 -10.45
C PHE A 268 -6.38 1.56 -10.89
N SER A 269 -5.22 1.44 -10.24
CA SER A 269 -4.30 0.33 -10.37
C SER A 269 -3.55 0.19 -9.06
N HIS A 270 -3.01 -1.00 -8.77
CA HIS A 270 -2.35 -1.20 -7.49
C HIS A 270 -1.13 -0.28 -7.31
N TYR A 271 -0.38 -0.01 -8.38
CA TYR A 271 0.86 0.76 -8.34
C TYR A 271 0.64 2.25 -8.62
N PRO A 272 1.36 3.16 -7.95
CA PRO A 272 1.29 4.58 -8.24
C PRO A 272 1.80 4.90 -9.66
N VAL A 273 1.18 5.91 -10.29
CA VAL A 273 1.55 6.38 -11.64
C VAL A 273 2.28 7.72 -11.62
N VAL A 274 2.28 8.39 -10.47
CA VAL A 274 3.05 9.61 -10.18
C VAL A 274 3.79 9.38 -8.86
N ASP A 275 4.98 9.95 -8.70
CA ASP A 275 5.78 9.91 -7.47
C ASP A 275 4.96 10.38 -6.25
N PRO A 276 4.64 9.48 -5.29
CA PRO A 276 3.85 9.82 -4.10
C PRO A 276 4.70 10.35 -2.92
N LEU A 277 5.95 10.72 -3.16
CA LEU A 277 6.90 11.23 -2.18
C LEU A 277 7.46 12.62 -2.55
N ASP A 278 6.64 13.50 -3.09
CA ASP A 278 6.97 14.93 -3.26
C ASP A 278 8.30 15.22 -3.99
N SER A 279 8.66 14.42 -5.01
CA SER A 279 9.90 14.59 -5.78
C SER A 279 11.16 14.52 -4.91
N THR A 280 11.15 13.66 -3.89
CA THR A 280 12.27 13.47 -2.96
C THR A 280 13.20 12.32 -3.34
N ILE A 281 12.92 11.58 -4.43
CA ILE A 281 13.64 10.35 -4.78
C ILE A 281 15.16 10.49 -4.86
N ASP A 282 15.68 11.58 -5.44
CA ASP A 282 17.14 11.81 -5.54
C ASP A 282 17.78 11.98 -4.15
N GLU A 283 17.07 12.63 -3.24
CA GLU A 283 17.50 12.84 -1.86
C GLU A 283 17.41 11.55 -1.05
N GLU A 284 16.40 10.72 -1.27
CA GLU A 284 16.31 9.39 -0.68
C GLU A 284 17.42 8.46 -1.18
N LEU A 285 17.71 8.47 -2.49
CA LEU A 285 18.79 7.70 -3.07
C LEU A 285 20.16 8.13 -2.51
N ALA A 286 20.36 9.43 -2.31
CA ALA A 286 21.58 9.95 -1.71
C ALA A 286 21.71 9.60 -0.22
N LEU A 287 20.60 9.54 0.52
CA LEU A 287 20.60 9.24 1.96
C LEU A 287 20.62 7.74 2.27
N LEU A 288 19.76 6.96 1.61
CA LEU A 288 19.45 5.56 1.94
C LEU A 288 19.93 4.56 0.86
N GLY A 289 20.41 5.07 -0.29
CA GLY A 289 20.79 4.23 -1.43
C GLY A 289 19.60 3.59 -2.15
N LYS A 290 19.86 2.54 -2.93
CA LYS A 290 18.85 1.84 -3.74
C LYS A 290 18.02 0.85 -2.92
N THR A 291 17.17 1.38 -2.04
CA THR A 291 16.19 0.63 -1.24
C THR A 291 15.16 -0.06 -2.14
N THR A 292 14.41 -1.03 -1.59
CA THR A 292 13.28 -1.66 -2.30
C THR A 292 12.26 -0.61 -2.74
N PHE A 293 12.04 0.41 -1.90
CA PHE A 293 11.14 1.51 -2.19
C PHE A 293 11.59 2.31 -3.43
N ALA A 294 12.88 2.66 -3.51
CA ALA A 294 13.41 3.39 -4.67
C ALA A 294 13.26 2.62 -5.98
N ARG A 295 13.27 1.27 -5.96
CA ARG A 295 13.08 0.44 -7.16
C ARG A 295 11.63 0.42 -7.66
N ARG A 296 10.68 0.63 -6.75
CA ARG A 296 9.24 0.65 -7.02
C ARG A 296 8.73 2.02 -7.47
N MET A 297 9.57 3.06 -7.42
CA MET A 297 9.19 4.44 -7.75
C MET A 297 8.81 4.53 -9.25
N PRO A 298 7.64 5.07 -9.62
CA PRO A 298 7.31 5.30 -11.02
C PRO A 298 8.33 6.25 -11.66
N VAL A 299 8.93 5.83 -12.77
CA VAL A 299 9.83 6.71 -13.54
C VAL A 299 9.02 7.78 -14.28
N PRO A 300 9.61 8.94 -14.63
CA PRO A 300 8.90 10.02 -15.33
C PRO A 300 8.11 9.57 -16.57
N ALA A 301 8.65 8.61 -17.33
CA ALA A 301 7.98 8.05 -18.50
C ALA A 301 6.62 7.41 -18.20
N VAL A 302 6.41 6.88 -16.98
CA VAL A 302 5.10 6.37 -16.53
C VAL A 302 4.12 7.53 -16.43
N SER A 303 4.47 8.57 -15.66
CA SER A 303 3.60 9.72 -15.44
C SER A 303 3.28 10.45 -16.75
N GLU A 304 4.27 10.59 -17.63
CA GLU A 304 4.09 11.17 -18.97
C GLU A 304 3.16 10.35 -19.85
N ALA A 305 3.21 9.03 -19.78
CA ALA A 305 2.33 8.15 -20.56
C ALA A 305 0.87 8.23 -20.10
N PHE A 306 0.64 8.31 -18.79
CA PHE A 306 -0.71 8.53 -18.23
C PHE A 306 -1.26 9.92 -18.59
N LEU A 307 -0.41 10.94 -18.57
CA LEU A 307 -0.75 12.29 -19.00
C LEU A 307 -1.10 12.31 -20.50
N ALA A 308 -0.32 11.61 -21.33
CA ALA A 308 -0.60 11.45 -22.76
C ALA A 308 -1.90 10.68 -23.03
N ALA A 309 -2.25 9.71 -22.19
CA ALA A 309 -3.53 8.99 -22.26
C ALA A 309 -4.73 9.84 -21.79
N GLY A 310 -4.49 11.03 -21.23
CA GLY A 310 -5.54 11.96 -20.79
C GLY A 310 -6.21 11.56 -19.47
N VAL A 311 -5.58 10.68 -18.68
CA VAL A 311 -6.08 10.29 -17.36
C VAL A 311 -6.00 11.48 -16.40
N LYS A 312 -7.12 11.86 -15.78
CA LYS A 312 -7.15 12.95 -14.80
C LYS A 312 -7.02 12.48 -13.35
N LEU A 313 -7.73 11.40 -13.01
CA LEU A 313 -7.84 10.87 -11.66
C LEU A 313 -7.37 9.42 -11.65
N HIS A 314 -6.41 9.11 -10.78
CA HIS A 314 -5.90 7.77 -10.53
C HIS A 314 -5.85 7.49 -9.03
N PHE A 315 -6.32 6.32 -8.59
CA PHE A 315 -6.12 5.82 -7.23
C PHE A 315 -5.12 4.67 -7.22
N SER A 316 -4.16 4.71 -6.29
CA SER A 316 -3.13 3.68 -6.12
C SER A 316 -3.03 3.16 -4.68
N GLY A 317 -2.47 1.97 -4.52
CA GLY A 317 -2.12 1.35 -3.23
C GLY A 317 -0.63 1.05 -3.16
N HIS A 318 -0.29 -0.21 -2.82
CA HIS A 318 1.03 -0.85 -2.84
C HIS A 318 2.03 -0.36 -1.78
N TRP A 319 2.12 0.95 -1.57
CA TRP A 319 3.14 1.56 -0.71
C TRP A 319 2.69 1.81 0.72
N HIS A 320 1.38 1.66 0.96
CA HIS A 320 0.74 1.94 2.25
C HIS A 320 1.00 3.38 2.69
N VAL A 321 0.99 4.31 1.73
CA VAL A 321 1.18 5.74 1.95
C VAL A 321 -0.11 6.49 1.63
N ASN A 322 -0.39 7.52 2.42
CA ASN A 322 -1.41 8.51 2.15
C ASN A 322 -0.75 9.74 1.51
N ASP A 323 -1.01 9.96 0.22
CA ASP A 323 -0.48 11.13 -0.48
C ASP A 323 -1.34 11.53 -1.69
N THR A 324 -1.20 12.79 -2.12
CA THR A 324 -1.75 13.29 -3.39
C THR A 324 -0.61 13.81 -4.26
N ALA A 325 -0.31 13.12 -5.35
CA ALA A 325 0.73 13.53 -6.30
C ALA A 325 0.13 14.10 -7.58
N ARG A 326 0.83 15.07 -8.20
CA ARG A 326 0.37 15.76 -9.41
C ARG A 326 1.48 15.94 -10.43
N ILE A 327 1.17 15.65 -11.68
CA ILE A 327 1.94 16.11 -12.86
C ILE A 327 1.01 16.89 -13.79
N ALA A 328 1.54 17.91 -14.47
CA ALA A 328 0.79 18.67 -15.47
C ALA A 328 1.69 19.29 -16.53
N ASP A 329 1.14 19.49 -17.71
CA ASP A 329 1.72 20.24 -18.81
C ASP A 329 0.60 20.87 -19.68
N ASP A 330 0.95 21.34 -20.89
CA ASP A 330 0.00 21.96 -21.82
C ASP A 330 -1.13 21.01 -22.30
N ARG A 331 -0.97 19.69 -22.13
CA ARG A 331 -1.97 18.67 -22.49
C ARG A 331 -3.01 18.47 -21.39
N GLY A 332 -2.67 18.77 -20.13
CA GLY A 332 -3.56 18.59 -18.99
C GLY A 332 -2.82 18.26 -17.70
N TYR A 333 -3.44 17.41 -16.87
CA TYR A 333 -2.88 16.98 -15.59
C TYR A 333 -3.25 15.53 -15.28
N VAL A 334 -2.46 14.89 -14.42
CA VAL A 334 -2.79 13.63 -13.74
C VAL A 334 -2.67 13.85 -12.24
N LEU A 335 -3.68 13.42 -11.48
CA LEU A 335 -3.62 13.31 -10.03
C LEU A 335 -3.58 11.83 -9.64
N ASN A 336 -2.55 11.44 -8.88
CA ASN A 336 -2.47 10.13 -8.24
C ASN A 336 -2.77 10.28 -6.75
N MET A 337 -3.89 9.71 -6.31
CA MET A 337 -4.26 9.64 -4.90
C MET A 337 -3.78 8.29 -4.36
N ALA A 338 -2.67 8.30 -3.62
CA ALA A 338 -2.17 7.13 -2.93
C ALA A 338 -3.04 6.88 -1.68
N VAL A 339 -3.58 5.67 -1.61
CA VAL A 339 -4.51 5.26 -0.56
C VAL A 339 -3.73 4.50 0.51
N PRO A 340 -3.80 4.93 1.78
CA PRO A 340 -3.17 4.20 2.88
C PRO A 340 -3.82 2.83 3.10
N ALA A 341 -3.10 1.95 3.79
CA ALA A 341 -3.59 0.62 4.14
C ALA A 341 -4.24 0.63 5.53
N PRO A 342 -5.33 -0.11 5.78
CA PRO A 342 -5.89 -0.32 7.12
C PRO A 342 -4.91 -0.93 8.14
N VAL A 343 -3.83 -1.54 7.68
CA VAL A 343 -2.90 -2.40 8.45
C VAL A 343 -1.47 -1.87 8.52
N ALA A 344 -1.26 -0.62 8.14
CA ALA A 344 0.04 0.05 8.23
C ALA A 344 -0.17 1.53 8.56
N PHE A 345 0.86 2.21 9.07
CA PHE A 345 0.72 3.62 9.42
C PHE A 345 0.66 4.50 8.17
N PRO A 346 -0.31 5.42 8.05
CA PRO A 346 -1.48 5.62 8.92
C PRO A 346 -2.63 4.64 8.57
N PRO A 347 -3.30 4.00 9.55
CA PRO A 347 -4.39 3.08 9.24
C PRO A 347 -5.64 3.86 8.81
N ALA A 348 -5.97 3.83 7.53
CA ALA A 348 -7.04 4.65 6.98
C ALA A 348 -7.60 4.11 5.64
N TYR A 349 -8.68 4.71 5.18
CA TYR A 349 -9.25 4.55 3.84
C TYR A 349 -9.74 5.91 3.32
N LYS A 350 -10.15 6.03 2.06
CA LYS A 350 -10.66 7.28 1.48
C LYS A 350 -12.15 7.21 1.15
N ILE A 351 -12.88 8.29 1.38
CA ILE A 351 -14.23 8.53 0.88
C ILE A 351 -14.17 9.61 -0.19
N CYS A 352 -14.86 9.38 -1.30
CA CYS A 352 -14.84 10.24 -2.47
C CYS A 352 -16.26 10.68 -2.86
N GLU A 353 -16.36 11.95 -3.21
CA GLU A 353 -17.59 12.64 -3.58
C GLU A 353 -17.39 13.33 -4.93
N LEU A 354 -17.82 12.68 -6.01
CA LEU A 354 -17.52 13.05 -7.37
C LEU A 354 -18.73 13.71 -8.06
N SER A 355 -18.53 14.93 -8.57
CA SER A 355 -19.46 15.67 -9.42
C SER A 355 -18.90 15.82 -10.85
N ALA A 356 -19.56 16.60 -11.70
CA ALA A 356 -19.05 16.89 -13.04
C ALA A 356 -17.83 17.84 -12.99
N GLU A 357 -17.73 18.66 -11.95
CA GLU A 357 -16.75 19.74 -11.83
C GLU A 357 -15.72 19.50 -10.73
N THR A 358 -16.08 18.68 -9.73
CA THR A 358 -15.32 18.58 -8.48
C THR A 358 -15.21 17.14 -7.98
N LEU A 359 -14.12 16.85 -7.30
CA LEU A 359 -13.97 15.68 -6.43
C LEU A 359 -13.64 16.17 -5.02
N HIS A 360 -14.44 15.76 -4.03
CA HIS A 360 -14.08 15.90 -2.62
C HIS A 360 -13.52 14.57 -2.12
N VAL A 361 -12.44 14.61 -1.35
CA VAL A 361 -11.78 13.44 -0.77
C VAL A 361 -11.63 13.65 0.72
N ASP A 362 -12.04 12.64 1.50
CA ASP A 362 -11.85 12.58 2.95
C ASP A 362 -11.12 11.29 3.31
N THR A 363 -9.92 11.41 3.87
CA THR A 363 -9.14 10.27 4.38
C THR A 363 -9.58 9.98 5.81
N VAL A 364 -10.26 8.85 6.00
CA VAL A 364 -10.85 8.45 7.27
C VAL A 364 -9.90 7.52 8.02
N MET A 365 -9.45 7.98 9.19
CA MET A 365 -8.58 7.21 10.08
C MET A 365 -9.33 6.09 10.80
N LEU A 366 -8.78 4.88 10.75
CA LEU A 366 -9.22 3.75 11.55
C LEU A 366 -8.54 3.78 12.93
N ARG A 367 -9.26 4.35 13.91
CA ARG A 367 -8.79 4.43 15.30
C ARG A 367 -9.23 3.24 16.13
N ASP A 368 -10.54 3.10 16.31
CA ASP A 368 -11.13 2.04 17.11
C ASP A 368 -11.53 0.85 16.21
N VAL A 369 -10.86 -0.28 16.40
CA VAL A 369 -11.16 -1.54 15.68
C VAL A 369 -11.39 -2.63 16.72
N ALA A 370 -12.60 -3.20 16.76
CA ALA A 370 -12.87 -4.33 17.64
C ALA A 370 -12.02 -5.54 17.23
N GLY A 371 -11.24 -6.10 18.16
CA GLY A 371 -10.35 -7.25 17.91
C GLY A 371 -8.96 -6.90 17.37
N TYR A 372 -8.53 -5.63 17.44
CA TYR A 372 -7.14 -5.25 17.11
C TYR A 372 -6.09 -5.92 18.01
N ASP A 373 -6.50 -6.44 19.17
CA ASP A 373 -5.68 -7.09 20.18
C ASP A 373 -5.65 -8.62 20.04
N VAL A 374 -6.20 -9.18 18.94
CA VAL A 374 -6.35 -10.63 18.71
C VAL A 374 -5.05 -11.42 18.89
N GLY A 375 -3.89 -10.82 18.59
CA GLY A 375 -2.58 -11.45 18.72
C GLY A 375 -1.92 -11.35 20.10
N PHE A 376 -2.38 -10.46 20.99
CA PHE A 376 -1.59 -9.96 22.13
C PHE A 376 -1.18 -11.06 23.11
N ALA A 377 -2.07 -12.01 23.39
CA ALA A 377 -1.78 -13.11 24.30
C ALA A 377 -0.65 -14.02 23.77
N ARG A 378 -0.62 -14.30 22.46
CA ARG A 378 0.42 -15.14 21.85
C ARG A 378 1.70 -14.37 21.58
N TYR A 379 1.61 -13.09 21.24
CA TYR A 379 2.77 -12.20 21.22
C TYR A 379 3.47 -12.17 22.59
N ALA A 380 2.71 -12.16 23.70
CA ALA A 380 3.27 -12.22 25.04
C ALA A 380 4.03 -13.53 25.30
N ALA A 381 3.47 -14.65 24.89
CA ALA A 381 4.13 -15.95 25.00
C ALA A 381 5.40 -16.01 24.14
N GLU A 382 5.35 -15.48 22.91
CA GLU A 382 6.52 -15.40 22.03
C GLU A 382 7.63 -14.53 22.61
N CYS A 383 7.31 -13.34 23.15
CA CYS A 383 8.28 -12.50 23.86
C CYS A 383 8.92 -13.24 25.04
N ALA A 384 8.13 -14.02 25.79
CA ALA A 384 8.66 -14.80 26.92
C ALA A 384 9.63 -15.91 26.48
N VAL A 385 9.42 -16.50 25.30
CA VAL A 385 10.29 -17.54 24.74
C VAL A 385 11.55 -16.96 24.09
N THR A 386 11.39 -15.87 23.34
CA THR A 386 12.45 -15.28 22.49
C THR A 386 13.27 -14.22 23.21
N GLY A 387 12.73 -13.60 24.26
CA GLY A 387 13.29 -12.41 24.88
C GLY A 387 13.10 -11.13 24.07
N TYR A 388 12.27 -11.14 23.01
CA TYR A 388 12.02 -9.96 22.18
C TYR A 388 11.30 -8.86 22.97
N ASP A 389 11.84 -7.65 22.93
CA ASP A 389 11.22 -6.45 23.51
C ASP A 389 10.33 -5.77 22.47
N ASP A 390 9.03 -5.81 22.71
CA ASP A 390 8.00 -5.21 21.86
C ASP A 390 7.80 -3.71 22.12
N GLU A 391 8.61 -3.08 22.98
CA GLU A 391 8.56 -1.64 23.29
C GLU A 391 7.16 -1.13 23.68
N GLY A 392 6.38 -2.00 24.33
CA GLY A 392 5.03 -1.69 24.74
C GLY A 392 4.02 -1.63 23.59
N LEU A 393 4.29 -2.27 22.44
CA LEU A 393 3.34 -2.49 21.34
C LEU A 393 1.98 -2.97 21.88
N ARG A 394 1.99 -3.99 22.75
CA ARG A 394 0.78 -4.55 23.39
C ARG A 394 0.12 -3.65 24.44
N ALA A 395 0.73 -2.50 24.77
CA ALA A 395 0.12 -1.49 25.65
C ALA A 395 -0.70 -0.45 24.87
N ALA A 396 -0.84 -0.60 23.56
CA ALA A 396 -1.80 0.17 22.78
C ALA A 396 -3.23 -0.01 23.31
N THR A 397 -4.02 1.05 23.25
CA THR A 397 -5.42 1.07 23.71
C THR A 397 -6.42 1.01 22.58
N ASP A 398 -5.97 1.22 21.35
CA ASP A 398 -6.74 1.20 20.12
C ASP A 398 -5.87 0.75 18.93
N HIS A 399 -6.47 0.57 17.76
CA HIS A 399 -5.78 0.12 16.54
C HIS A 399 -4.80 1.15 16.03
N PHE A 400 -5.16 2.44 16.07
CA PHE A 400 -4.26 3.50 15.65
C PHE A 400 -2.97 3.54 16.49
N GLY A 401 -3.08 3.45 17.82
CA GLY A 401 -1.95 3.37 18.73
C GLY A 401 -1.11 2.11 18.51
N PHE A 402 -1.75 0.96 18.21
CA PHE A 402 -1.04 -0.28 17.87
C PHE A 402 -0.22 -0.13 16.59
N ILE A 403 -0.82 0.39 15.52
CA ILE A 403 -0.13 0.63 14.24
C ILE A 403 0.97 1.70 14.36
N GLY A 404 0.76 2.72 15.20
CA GLY A 404 1.79 3.72 15.50
C GLY A 404 3.01 3.10 16.18
N ARG A 405 2.81 2.24 17.17
CA ARG A 405 3.90 1.51 17.84
C ARG A 405 4.55 0.46 16.94
N HIS A 406 3.78 -0.16 16.04
CA HIS A 406 4.33 -1.04 15.01
C HIS A 406 5.29 -0.27 14.07
N LEU A 407 4.97 0.97 13.71
CA LEU A 407 5.90 1.83 12.96
C LEU A 407 7.19 2.09 13.75
N ASP A 408 7.09 2.33 15.06
CA ASP A 408 8.28 2.51 15.92
C ASP A 408 9.19 1.27 15.86
N LEU A 409 8.61 0.06 15.98
CA LEU A 409 9.35 -1.19 15.82
C LEU A 409 9.94 -1.37 14.42
N LEU A 410 9.20 -1.01 13.37
CA LEU A 410 9.71 -1.07 11.99
C LEU A 410 10.92 -0.17 11.78
N VAL A 411 10.90 1.03 12.35
CA VAL A 411 12.04 1.94 12.30
C VAL A 411 13.24 1.32 13.01
N ARG A 412 13.05 0.79 14.21
CA ARG A 412 14.10 0.19 15.04
C ARG A 412 14.70 -1.08 14.44
N ASP A 413 13.87 -2.01 13.98
CA ASP A 413 14.26 -3.38 13.65
C ASP A 413 14.53 -3.59 12.16
N ARG A 414 13.89 -2.80 11.31
CA ARG A 414 13.97 -2.97 9.85
C ARG A 414 14.66 -1.80 9.17
N TYR A 415 14.13 -0.59 9.27
CA TYR A 415 14.60 0.52 8.43
C TYR A 415 15.99 1.00 8.86
N LEU A 416 16.17 1.31 10.14
CA LEU A 416 17.47 1.79 10.63
C LEU A 416 18.59 0.75 10.43
N PRO A 417 18.38 -0.56 10.68
CA PRO A 417 19.45 -1.54 10.49
C PRO A 417 19.76 -1.88 9.04
N ARG A 418 18.77 -1.83 8.14
CA ARG A 418 18.90 -2.34 6.76
C ARG A 418 19.10 -1.25 5.71
N GLU A 419 18.66 -0.01 5.96
CA GLU A 419 18.60 1.04 4.94
C GLU A 419 19.50 2.25 5.26
N TRP A 420 19.72 2.56 6.54
CA TRP A 420 20.45 3.77 6.92
C TRP A 420 21.98 3.59 6.85
N PRO A 421 22.73 4.64 6.46
CA PRO A 421 24.18 4.66 6.55
C PRO A 421 24.66 4.40 7.99
N GLN A 422 25.70 3.57 8.14
CA GLN A 422 26.19 3.16 9.46
C GLN A 422 26.61 4.33 10.35
N SER A 423 27.15 5.40 9.76
CA SER A 423 27.52 6.65 10.45
C SER A 423 26.30 7.32 11.10
N LEU A 424 25.19 7.44 10.37
CA LEU A 424 23.96 8.06 10.88
C LEU A 424 23.23 7.16 11.86
N ARG A 425 23.18 5.84 11.61
CA ARG A 425 22.57 4.90 12.54
C ARG A 425 23.13 5.04 13.96
N GLY A 426 24.46 5.05 14.07
CA GLY A 426 25.12 5.23 15.36
C GLY A 426 24.82 6.59 16.02
N MET A 427 24.51 7.62 15.24
CA MET A 427 24.08 8.91 15.77
C MET A 427 22.64 8.83 16.30
N VAL A 428 21.70 8.27 15.50
CA VAL A 428 20.28 8.10 15.86
C VAL A 428 20.12 7.39 17.20
N GLU A 429 20.90 6.34 17.43
CA GLU A 429 20.83 5.51 18.64
C GLU A 429 21.41 6.19 19.90
N ARG A 430 22.22 7.25 19.77
CA ARG A 430 23.04 7.78 20.88
C ARG A 430 22.80 9.24 21.25
N VAL A 431 22.19 10.04 20.36
CA VAL A 431 22.11 11.49 20.56
C VAL A 431 20.67 11.99 20.67
N ASN A 432 20.53 13.19 21.23
CA ASN A 432 19.28 13.95 21.27
C ASN A 432 19.29 15.08 20.23
N LEU A 433 18.12 15.68 19.99
CA LEU A 433 17.99 16.76 19.02
C LEU A 433 18.81 18.01 19.38
N GLY A 434 19.09 18.24 20.65
CA GLY A 434 19.98 19.31 21.08
C GLY A 434 21.42 19.13 20.59
N ALA A 435 21.92 17.89 20.60
CA ALA A 435 23.23 17.57 20.02
C ALA A 435 23.23 17.74 18.50
N VAL A 436 22.18 17.28 17.82
CA VAL A 436 22.00 17.46 16.38
C VAL A 436 21.99 18.95 16.01
N ALA A 437 21.27 19.79 16.76
CA ALA A 437 21.26 21.24 16.55
C ALA A 437 22.64 21.89 16.72
N ARG A 438 23.44 21.42 17.70
CA ARG A 438 24.81 21.93 17.93
C ARG A 438 25.76 21.58 16.78
N LEU A 439 25.57 20.45 16.09
CA LEU A 439 26.36 20.13 14.87
C LEU A 439 26.16 21.21 13.79
N ALA A 440 24.91 21.68 13.63
CA ALA A 440 24.60 22.80 12.75
C ALA A 440 24.89 24.18 13.37
N GLY A 441 25.54 24.24 14.54
CA GLY A 441 25.87 25.46 15.27
C GLY A 441 24.67 26.25 15.77
N GLY A 442 23.56 25.57 16.06
CA GLY A 442 22.33 26.15 16.60
C GLY A 442 21.88 25.50 17.91
N MET A 443 20.68 25.89 18.34
CA MET A 443 20.07 25.42 19.59
C MET A 443 18.55 25.26 19.43
N LEU A 444 17.96 24.28 20.11
CA LEU A 444 16.51 24.09 20.22
C LEU A 444 16.00 24.54 21.59
N ALA A 445 14.67 24.69 21.70
CA ALA A 445 14.02 24.87 23.00
C ALA A 445 14.37 23.69 23.95
N PRO A 446 14.52 23.91 25.27
CA PRO A 446 15.01 22.89 26.20
C PRO A 446 14.29 21.54 26.13
N ASP A 447 12.96 21.56 26.00
CA ASP A 447 12.18 20.32 25.95
C ASP A 447 12.35 19.58 24.63
N MET A 448 12.44 20.31 23.50
CA MET A 448 12.74 19.70 22.20
C MET A 448 14.18 19.19 22.13
N ALA A 449 15.13 19.89 22.76
CA ALA A 449 16.53 19.50 22.79
C ALA A 449 16.78 18.16 23.53
N LYS A 450 15.91 17.80 24.48
CA LYS A 450 16.00 16.54 25.24
C LYS A 450 15.49 15.32 24.47
N LEU A 451 14.65 15.53 23.44
CA LEU A 451 14.08 14.43 22.68
C LEU A 451 15.18 13.58 22.01
N PRO A 452 15.11 12.25 22.09
CA PRO A 452 16.00 11.36 21.35
C PRO A 452 15.94 11.66 19.84
N PHE A 453 17.06 11.49 19.14
CA PHE A 453 17.05 11.67 17.68
C PHE A 453 16.15 10.64 16.99
N MET A 454 16.03 9.42 17.55
CA MET A 454 15.06 8.42 17.12
C MET A 454 13.62 8.97 16.99
N THR A 455 13.20 9.88 17.88
CA THR A 455 11.86 10.50 17.78
C THR A 455 11.68 11.25 16.46
N ALA A 456 12.70 11.98 15.99
CA ALA A 456 12.65 12.64 14.69
C ALA A 456 12.67 11.67 13.51
N VAL A 457 13.40 10.55 13.64
CA VAL A 457 13.43 9.49 12.61
C VAL A 457 12.05 8.84 12.47
N VAL A 458 11.40 8.49 13.58
CA VAL A 458 10.02 7.98 13.58
C VAL A 458 9.07 9.00 12.96
N ASP A 459 9.13 10.26 13.40
CA ASP A 459 8.25 11.31 12.87
C ASP A 459 8.53 11.61 11.38
N TRP A 460 9.75 11.38 10.89
CA TRP A 460 10.10 11.45 9.48
C TRP A 460 9.38 10.35 8.68
N TYR A 461 9.39 9.11 9.17
CA TYR A 461 8.62 8.02 8.54
C TYR A 461 7.11 8.22 8.64
N LYS A 462 6.61 8.86 9.72
CA LYS A 462 5.19 9.25 9.82
C LYS A 462 4.82 10.24 8.72
N LEU A 463 5.60 11.30 8.52
CA LEU A 463 5.36 12.27 7.44
C LEU A 463 5.46 11.62 6.07
N ARG A 464 6.51 10.84 5.83
CA ARG A 464 6.72 10.11 4.57
C ARG A 464 5.56 9.17 4.22
N LYS A 465 4.89 8.61 5.22
CA LYS A 465 3.77 7.67 5.02
C LYS A 465 2.40 8.32 5.06
N ALA A 466 2.24 9.45 5.74
CA ALA A 466 0.92 10.01 6.04
C ALA A 466 0.70 11.41 5.45
N SER A 467 1.76 12.08 4.97
CA SER A 467 1.72 13.47 4.54
C SER A 467 1.13 14.37 5.64
N ASP A 468 0.22 15.27 5.29
CA ASP A 468 -0.50 16.19 6.18
C ASP A 468 -1.26 15.50 7.34
N LEU A 469 -1.60 14.21 7.20
CA LEU A 469 -2.33 13.44 8.20
C LEU A 469 -1.49 13.14 9.46
N ALA A 470 -0.16 13.17 9.35
CA ALA A 470 0.74 13.01 10.50
C ALA A 470 0.94 14.30 11.31
N LEU A 471 0.57 15.48 10.78
CA LEU A 471 0.90 16.76 11.42
C LEU A 471 0.30 16.89 12.82
N GLY A 472 -0.97 16.48 12.98
CA GLY A 472 -1.66 16.50 14.28
C GLY A 472 -1.00 15.57 15.31
N GLU A 473 -0.54 14.41 14.86
CA GLU A 473 0.08 13.40 15.72
C GLU A 473 1.51 13.78 16.14
N ILE A 474 2.26 14.44 15.24
CA ILE A 474 3.59 14.96 15.55
C ILE A 474 3.49 16.18 16.48
N GLY A 475 2.54 17.07 16.20
CA GLY A 475 2.28 18.26 17.01
C GLY A 475 3.23 19.42 16.70
N ALA A 476 2.72 20.64 16.88
CA ALA A 476 3.35 21.87 16.41
C ALA A 476 4.76 22.11 16.97
N ALA A 477 5.01 21.81 18.25
CA ALA A 477 6.31 22.04 18.87
C ALA A 477 7.44 21.20 18.25
N ARG A 478 7.15 19.93 17.91
CA ARG A 478 8.11 19.05 17.22
C ARG A 478 8.32 19.50 15.77
N LEU A 479 7.25 19.81 15.05
CA LEU A 479 7.32 20.34 13.68
C LEU A 479 8.15 21.63 13.60
N GLU A 480 7.97 22.57 14.53
CA GLU A 480 8.77 23.79 14.61
C GLU A 480 10.26 23.48 14.87
N ALA A 481 10.54 22.52 15.77
CA ALA A 481 11.91 22.08 16.01
C ALA A 481 12.56 21.46 14.76
N TYR A 482 11.81 20.65 14.00
CA TYR A 482 12.30 20.06 12.75
C TYR A 482 12.51 21.10 11.66
N ALA A 483 11.60 22.06 11.50
CA ALA A 483 11.78 23.18 10.59
C ALA A 483 13.02 24.02 10.95
N LYS A 484 13.26 24.24 12.24
CA LYS A 484 14.46 24.93 12.71
C LYS A 484 15.73 24.12 12.40
N LEU A 485 15.72 22.80 12.58
CA LEU A 485 16.85 21.95 12.20
C LEU A 485 17.10 22.00 10.69
N ALA A 486 16.05 21.89 9.87
CA ALA A 486 16.14 22.02 8.41
C ALA A 486 16.79 23.35 8.01
N ALA A 487 16.35 24.46 8.61
CA ALA A 487 16.92 25.78 8.38
C ALA A 487 18.39 25.89 8.82
N LEU A 488 18.75 25.34 9.98
CA LEU A 488 20.12 25.37 10.49
C LEU A 488 21.10 24.60 9.58
N PHE A 489 20.72 23.39 9.14
CA PHE A 489 21.55 22.62 8.22
C PHE A 489 21.58 23.25 6.81
N GLY A 490 20.46 23.80 6.34
CA GLY A 490 20.36 24.45 5.03
C GLY A 490 21.08 25.81 4.93
N ALA A 491 21.35 26.48 6.05
CA ALA A 491 22.05 27.76 6.09
C ALA A 491 23.57 27.65 5.83
N ARG A 492 24.11 26.44 5.67
CA ARG A 492 25.55 26.18 5.52
C ARG A 492 25.80 25.18 4.39
N SER A 493 26.95 25.32 3.75
CA SER A 493 27.46 24.30 2.82
C SER A 493 28.27 23.27 3.58
N TRP A 494 27.98 22.00 3.33
CA TRP A 494 28.64 20.86 3.96
C TRP A 494 29.32 19.99 2.89
N PRO A 495 30.45 19.34 3.19
CA PRO A 495 31.04 18.36 2.28
C PRO A 495 30.03 17.27 1.92
N GLU A 496 30.02 16.81 0.66
CA GLU A 496 28.95 15.94 0.14
C GLU A 496 28.78 14.64 0.95
N GLU A 497 29.89 14.02 1.34
CA GLU A 497 29.92 12.76 2.10
C GLU A 497 29.82 12.96 3.63
N SER A 498 29.58 14.18 4.12
CA SER A 498 29.52 14.48 5.55
C SER A 498 28.18 14.08 6.17
N SER A 499 28.18 13.74 7.47
CA SER A 499 26.94 13.47 8.21
C SER A 499 26.04 14.71 8.27
N GLU A 500 26.61 15.91 8.29
CA GLU A 500 25.86 17.17 8.29
C GLU A 500 25.13 17.41 6.96
N ARG A 501 25.75 17.06 5.82
CA ARG A 501 25.07 17.06 4.52
C ARG A 501 23.89 16.10 4.55
N GLN A 502 24.10 14.86 5.00
CA GLN A 502 23.04 13.85 5.06
C GLN A 502 21.90 14.25 6.02
N LEU A 503 22.21 14.86 7.17
CA LEU A 503 21.21 15.43 8.09
C LEU A 503 20.43 16.57 7.45
N GLY A 504 21.10 17.43 6.66
CA GLY A 504 20.43 18.46 5.85
C GLY A 504 19.44 17.86 4.85
N ARG A 505 19.83 16.79 4.14
CA ARG A 505 18.94 16.04 3.24
C ARG A 505 17.75 15.45 4.00
N PHE A 506 18.01 14.79 5.13
CA PHE A 506 17.00 14.19 5.99
C PHE A 506 15.93 15.20 6.46
N PHE A 507 16.34 16.31 7.09
CA PHE A 507 15.39 17.32 7.56
C PHE A 507 14.74 18.10 6.40
N GLY A 508 15.44 18.27 5.28
CA GLY A 508 14.86 18.87 4.06
C GLY A 508 13.75 18.02 3.45
N MET A 509 13.95 16.70 3.36
CA MET A 509 12.90 15.75 2.97
C MET A 509 11.73 15.78 3.95
N MET A 510 12.01 15.80 5.25
CA MET A 510 10.99 15.88 6.29
C MET A 510 10.01 17.04 6.07
N MET A 511 10.54 18.22 5.72
CA MET A 511 9.71 19.41 5.47
C MET A 511 8.90 19.29 4.18
N ARG A 512 9.42 18.61 3.16
CA ARG A 512 8.70 18.41 1.90
C ARG A 512 7.50 17.48 2.08
N TYR A 513 7.69 16.34 2.76
CA TYR A 513 6.58 15.42 3.07
C TYR A 513 5.43 16.09 3.84
N GLY A 514 5.74 17.04 4.73
CA GLY A 514 4.72 17.77 5.49
C GLY A 514 4.09 18.94 4.75
N ALA A 515 4.60 19.31 3.57
CA ALA A 515 4.19 20.48 2.81
C ALA A 515 3.76 20.14 1.36
N GLY A 516 3.58 18.85 1.05
CA GLY A 516 3.04 18.35 -0.21
C GLY A 516 1.60 18.81 -0.45
N LEU A 517 0.98 18.27 -1.50
CA LEU A 517 -0.43 18.56 -1.75
C LEU A 517 -1.31 17.97 -0.63
N PRO A 518 -2.48 18.59 -0.36
CA PRO A 518 -3.41 18.06 0.63
C PRO A 518 -3.76 16.60 0.37
N ALA A 519 -3.71 15.78 1.43
CA ALA A 519 -4.00 14.34 1.39
C ALA A 519 -5.01 13.90 2.46
N THR A 520 -5.34 14.76 3.42
CA THR A 520 -6.31 14.47 4.49
C THR A 520 -7.74 14.75 4.06
N ARG A 521 -8.12 16.03 3.92
CA ARG A 521 -9.42 16.45 3.43
C ARG A 521 -9.26 17.59 2.45
N PHE A 522 -9.72 17.37 1.23
CA PHE A 522 -9.45 18.30 0.15
C PHE A 522 -10.46 18.20 -0.97
N LYS A 523 -10.44 19.24 -1.80
CA LYS A 523 -11.23 19.37 -3.01
C LYS A 523 -10.30 19.45 -4.23
N VAL A 524 -10.71 18.80 -5.30
CA VAL A 524 -10.10 18.90 -6.63
C VAL A 524 -11.07 19.59 -7.58
N ASP A 525 -10.60 20.59 -8.29
CA ASP A 525 -11.26 21.15 -9.47
C ASP A 525 -10.92 20.31 -10.71
N LEU A 526 -11.89 19.66 -11.35
CA LEU A 526 -11.66 18.69 -12.43
C LEU A 526 -11.34 19.33 -13.79
N ALA A 527 -11.48 20.66 -13.90
CA ALA A 527 -11.08 21.40 -15.10
C ALA A 527 -9.59 21.70 -15.07
N SER A 528 -9.08 22.19 -13.95
CA SER A 528 -7.70 22.66 -13.77
C SER A 528 -6.77 21.65 -13.08
N GLY A 529 -7.33 20.69 -12.35
CA GLY A 529 -6.60 19.79 -11.48
C GLY A 529 -6.01 20.49 -10.25
N ALA A 530 -6.54 21.66 -9.89
CA ALA A 530 -6.15 22.36 -8.67
C ALA A 530 -6.65 21.58 -7.44
N VAL A 531 -5.77 21.42 -6.45
CA VAL A 531 -6.05 20.73 -5.18
C VAL A 531 -6.02 21.77 -4.06
N THR A 532 -7.10 21.86 -3.30
CA THR A 532 -7.23 22.80 -2.18
C THR A 532 -7.68 22.06 -0.93
N PRO A 533 -7.13 22.36 0.26
CA PRO A 533 -7.70 21.89 1.51
C PRO A 533 -9.18 22.29 1.63
N ASP A 534 -10.01 21.43 2.21
CA ASP A 534 -11.43 21.70 2.50
C ASP A 534 -11.62 22.27 3.91
#